data_AF-A0AAI9W424-F1
#
_entry.id   AF-A0AAI9W424-F1
#
_cell.length_a   1.000
_cell.length_b   1.000
_cell.length_c   1.000
_cell.angle_alpha   90.00
_cell.angle_beta   90.00
_cell.angle_gamma   90.00
#
_symmetry.space_group_name_H-M   'P 1'
#
loop_
_entity.id
_entity.type
_entity.pdbx_description
1 polymer ?
#
loop_
_entity_poly.entity_id
_entity_poly.type
_entity_poly.pdbx_seq_one_letter_code
_entity_poly.pdbx_strand_id
1 'polypeptide(L)'
;PAMSDMVGAAGVGNPALIHMTNDYGSGLADAFADAWGGEEFLCTKIGYADDQTDFAAEAQAIDDAGCDSVVMVSYSADGAAILETMAYLGMSLPTFGADGIADS
;
A
#
# COMPACT_ATOMS: atom_id res chain seq x y z
N PRO A 1 -12.63 -6.98 1.88
CA PRO A 1 -13.88 -6.32 2.32
C PRO A 1 -13.65 -5.18 3.31
N ALA A 2 -13.24 -5.42 4.57
CA ALA A 2 -13.12 -4.35 5.56
C ALA A 2 -12.10 -3.25 5.18
N MET A 3 -10.91 -3.62 4.69
CA MET A 3 -9.91 -2.64 4.23
C MET A 3 -10.40 -1.86 3.00
N SER A 4 -11.04 -2.53 2.03
CA SER A 4 -11.67 -1.89 0.87
C SER A 4 -12.74 -0.90 1.29
N ASP A 5 -13.59 -1.26 2.26
CA ASP A 5 -14.63 -0.38 2.79
C ASP A 5 -14.03 0.84 3.50
N MET A 6 -12.93 0.67 4.25
CA MET A 6 -12.22 1.77 4.91
C MET A 6 -11.61 2.76 3.89
N VAL A 7 -10.99 2.25 2.83
CA VAL A 7 -10.43 3.06 1.74
C VAL A 7 -11.57 3.84 1.05
N GLY A 8 -12.65 3.15 0.68
CA GLY A 8 -13.81 3.80 0.05
C GLY A 8 -14.49 4.83 0.96
N ALA A 9 -14.59 4.56 2.27
CA ALA A 9 -15.17 5.48 3.24
C ALA A 9 -14.32 6.75 3.46
N ALA A 10 -13.01 6.70 3.19
CA ALA A 10 -12.13 7.86 3.22
C ALA A 10 -12.31 8.79 2.00
N GLY A 11 -13.13 8.39 1.01
CA GLY A 11 -13.44 9.20 -0.17
C GLY A 11 -12.37 9.18 -1.26
N VAL A 12 -11.41 8.26 -1.16
CA VAL A 12 -10.40 7.98 -2.18
C VAL A 12 -10.86 6.83 -3.08
N GLY A 13 -10.38 6.80 -4.32
CA GLY A 13 -10.89 5.90 -5.36
C GLY A 13 -9.83 5.30 -6.28
N ASN A 14 -8.57 5.69 -6.15
CA ASN A 14 -7.46 5.22 -6.99
C ASN A 14 -6.24 4.86 -6.13
N PRO A 15 -6.34 3.82 -5.27
CA PRO A 15 -5.28 3.45 -4.36
C PRO A 15 -4.11 2.78 -5.09
N ALA A 16 -2.89 3.10 -4.69
CA ALA A 16 -1.75 2.22 -4.88
C ALA A 16 -1.84 1.04 -3.91
N LEU A 17 -1.50 -0.17 -4.36
CA LEU A 17 -1.36 -1.34 -3.51
C LEU A 17 0.11 -1.76 -3.47
N ILE A 18 0.76 -1.60 -2.32
CA ILE A 18 2.12 -2.09 -2.09
C ILE A 18 2.08 -3.32 -1.19
N HIS A 19 2.79 -4.38 -1.57
CA HIS A 19 2.77 -5.65 -0.86
C HIS A 19 4.08 -6.41 -0.89
N MET A 20 4.32 -7.23 0.14
CA MET A 20 5.37 -8.25 0.08
C MET A 20 5.02 -9.32 -0.95
N THR A 21 6.01 -9.84 -1.68
CA THR A 21 5.82 -10.91 -2.66
C THR A 21 5.85 -12.32 -2.06
N ASN A 22 5.93 -12.45 -0.72
CA ASN A 22 5.76 -13.74 -0.05
C ASN A 22 4.29 -14.20 -0.09
N ASP A 23 4.01 -15.45 0.28
CA ASP A 23 2.65 -16.02 0.22
C ASP A 23 1.64 -15.23 1.07
N TYR A 24 2.09 -14.71 2.22
CA TYR A 24 1.27 -13.92 3.13
C TYR A 24 0.85 -12.58 2.50
N GLY A 25 1.82 -11.81 2.00
CA GLY A 25 1.59 -10.50 1.39
C GLY A 25 0.82 -10.61 0.08
N SER A 26 1.19 -11.56 -0.78
CA SER A 26 0.51 -11.77 -2.06
C SER A 26 -0.94 -12.20 -1.86
N GLY A 27 -1.21 -13.16 -0.96
CA GLY A 27 -2.57 -13.61 -0.70
C GLY A 27 -3.48 -12.52 -0.14
N LEU A 28 -2.96 -11.65 0.73
CA LEU A 28 -3.70 -10.50 1.25
C LEU A 28 -3.87 -9.39 0.21
N ALA A 29 -2.86 -9.14 -0.63
CA ALA A 29 -2.94 -8.17 -1.71
C ALA A 29 -4.00 -8.57 -2.75
N ASP A 30 -4.03 -9.85 -3.14
CA ASP A 30 -5.03 -10.38 -4.07
C ASP A 30 -6.43 -10.30 -3.45
N ALA A 31 -6.58 -10.65 -2.17
CA ALA A 31 -7.85 -10.53 -1.46
C ALA A 31 -8.34 -9.07 -1.34
N PHE A 32 -7.43 -8.09 -1.23
CA PHE A 32 -7.77 -6.68 -1.29
C PHE A 32 -8.21 -6.27 -2.70
N ALA A 33 -7.42 -6.60 -3.73
CA ALA A 33 -7.71 -6.27 -5.12
C ALA A 33 -9.07 -6.83 -5.55
N ASP A 34 -9.35 -8.10 -5.26
CA ASP A 34 -10.64 -8.74 -5.53
C ASP A 34 -11.80 -8.02 -4.83
N ALA A 35 -11.60 -7.58 -3.59
CA ALA A 35 -12.62 -6.86 -2.83
C ALA A 35 -12.83 -5.42 -3.33
N TRP A 36 -11.77 -4.78 -3.83
CA TRP A 36 -11.82 -3.44 -4.42
C TRP A 36 -12.55 -3.42 -5.76
N GLY A 37 -12.62 -4.57 -6.44
CA GLY A 37 -13.32 -4.75 -7.71
C GLY A 37 -12.44 -5.30 -8.83
N GLY A 38 -11.16 -5.57 -8.56
CA GLY A 38 -10.15 -6.04 -9.51
C GLY A 38 -8.90 -5.18 -9.50
N GLU A 39 -7.78 -5.74 -10.00
CA GLU A 39 -6.51 -5.01 -10.11
C GLU A 39 -6.59 -3.83 -11.08
N GLU A 40 -7.50 -3.87 -12.06
CA GLU A 40 -7.71 -2.79 -13.02
C GLU A 40 -8.30 -1.50 -12.39
N PHE A 41 -8.79 -1.59 -11.15
CA PHE A 41 -9.29 -0.44 -10.38
C PHE A 41 -8.26 0.09 -9.37
N LEU A 42 -7.06 -0.50 -9.32
CA LEU A 42 -5.94 0.02 -8.58
C LEU A 42 -5.18 1.04 -9.45
N CYS A 43 -4.60 2.05 -8.81
CA CYS A 43 -3.68 2.96 -9.47
C CYS A 43 -2.43 2.24 -9.97
N THR A 44 -1.86 1.43 -9.08
CA THR A 44 -0.70 0.57 -9.34
C THR A 44 -0.67 -0.54 -8.29
N LYS A 45 -0.06 -1.67 -8.64
CA LYS A 45 0.24 -2.77 -7.72
C LYS A 45 1.74 -3.02 -7.74
N ILE A 46 2.39 -2.85 -6.59
CA ILE A 46 3.84 -2.91 -6.46
C ILE A 46 4.21 -3.99 -5.45
N GLY A 47 4.97 -4.98 -5.90
CA GLY A 47 5.53 -6.03 -5.06
C GLY A 47 6.95 -5.70 -4.62
N TYR A 48 7.29 -5.96 -3.37
CA TYR A 48 8.66 -5.85 -2.84
C TYR A 48 9.12 -7.16 -2.17
N ALA A 49 10.44 -7.36 -2.08
CA ALA A 49 11.02 -8.60 -1.54
C ALA A 49 10.97 -8.64 0.00
N ASP A 50 10.83 -9.84 0.58
CA ASP A 50 10.68 -10.05 2.04
C ASP A 50 11.90 -9.58 2.86
N ASP A 51 13.09 -9.50 2.24
CA ASP A 51 14.34 -9.05 2.86
C ASP A 51 14.72 -7.60 2.47
N GLN A 52 13.84 -6.89 1.78
CA GLN A 52 14.07 -5.52 1.34
C GLN A 52 14.01 -4.53 2.52
N THR A 53 14.91 -3.55 2.51
CA THR A 53 15.05 -2.54 3.58
C THR A 53 15.11 -1.10 3.06
N ASP A 54 15.08 -0.92 1.74
CA ASP A 54 14.99 0.37 1.07
C ASP A 54 13.76 0.36 0.16
N PHE A 55 12.88 1.35 0.32
CA PHE A 55 11.58 1.44 -0.35
C PHE A 55 11.46 2.69 -1.25
N ALA A 56 12.57 3.37 -1.52
CA ALA A 56 12.55 4.62 -2.27
C ALA A 56 12.05 4.45 -3.71
N ALA A 57 12.36 3.31 -4.34
CA ALA A 57 11.92 3.03 -5.71
C ALA A 57 10.40 2.82 -5.78
N GLU A 58 9.83 2.09 -4.83
CA GLU A 58 8.40 1.81 -4.73
C GLU A 58 7.63 3.09 -4.40
N ALA A 59 8.10 3.89 -3.44
CA ALA A 59 7.49 5.16 -3.09
C ALA A 59 7.52 6.15 -4.27
N GLN A 60 8.64 6.24 -4.99
CA GLN A 60 8.73 7.09 -6.19
C GLN A 60 7.78 6.60 -7.30
N ALA A 61 7.66 5.29 -7.50
CA ALA A 61 6.73 4.74 -8.48
C ALA A 61 5.27 5.06 -8.15
N ILE A 62 4.90 5.13 -6.87
CA ILE A 62 3.56 5.57 -6.42
C ILE A 62 3.36 7.06 -6.72
N ASP A 63 4.35 7.89 -6.41
CA ASP A 63 4.31 9.34 -6.66
C ASP A 63 4.18 9.64 -8.17
N ASP A 64 5.01 8.98 -8.99
CA ASP A 64 5.01 9.11 -10.45
C ASP A 64 3.69 8.65 -11.08
N ALA A 65 3.04 7.65 -10.49
CA ALA A 65 1.73 7.16 -10.93
C ALA A 65 0.57 8.12 -10.58
N GLY A 66 0.80 9.08 -9.67
CA GLY A 66 -0.21 10.06 -9.26
C GLY A 66 -1.39 9.45 -8.51
N CYS A 67 -1.13 8.42 -7.70
CA CYS A 67 -2.17 7.74 -6.92
C CYS A 67 -2.75 8.66 -5.84
N ASP A 68 -4.02 8.44 -5.47
CA ASP A 68 -4.71 9.30 -4.49
C ASP A 68 -4.62 8.80 -3.04
N SER A 69 -4.12 7.57 -2.86
CA SER A 69 -4.00 6.88 -1.58
C SER A 69 -3.08 5.67 -1.71
N VAL A 70 -2.65 5.11 -0.58
CA VAL A 70 -1.79 3.92 -0.53
C VAL A 70 -2.36 2.89 0.43
N VAL A 71 -2.46 1.65 -0.05
CA VAL A 71 -2.81 0.47 0.73
C VAL A 71 -1.57 -0.39 0.86
N MET A 72 -1.18 -0.69 2.10
CA MET A 72 0.01 -1.44 2.45
C MET A 72 -0.36 -2.81 3.02
N VAL A 73 0.13 -3.84 2.35
CA VAL A 73 0.10 -5.22 2.81
C VAL A 73 1.54 -5.64 3.13
N SER A 74 1.99 -5.18 4.29
CA SER A 74 3.36 -5.30 4.77
C SER A 74 3.39 -5.83 6.21
N TYR A 75 4.56 -6.27 6.67
CA TYR A 75 4.78 -6.32 8.12
C TYR A 75 4.84 -4.91 8.71
N SER A 76 4.72 -4.79 10.03
CA SER A 76 4.70 -3.50 10.72
C SER A 76 5.99 -2.70 10.55
N ALA A 77 7.16 -3.36 10.60
CA ALA A 77 8.46 -2.71 10.41
C ALA A 77 8.61 -2.14 9.00
N ASP A 78 8.30 -2.92 7.98
CA ASP A 78 8.35 -2.48 6.58
C ASP A 78 7.33 -1.36 6.33
N GLY A 79 6.12 -1.50 6.87
CA GLY A 79 5.07 -0.50 6.75
C GLY A 79 5.50 0.86 7.31
N ALA A 80 6.17 0.86 8.47
CA ALA A 80 6.76 2.08 9.03
C ALA A 80 7.86 2.64 8.12
N ALA A 81 8.77 1.81 7.61
CA ALA A 81 9.84 2.25 6.73
C ALA A 81 9.32 2.81 5.38
N ILE A 82 8.27 2.21 4.82
CA ILE A 82 7.58 2.71 3.63
C ILE A 82 6.96 4.08 3.92
N LEU A 83 6.24 4.23 5.05
CA LEU A 83 5.67 5.52 5.45
C LEU A 83 6.73 6.61 5.66
N GLU A 84 7.83 6.29 6.33
CA GLU A 84 8.95 7.21 6.55
C GLU A 84 9.57 7.64 5.21
N THR A 85 9.71 6.71 4.27
CA THR A 85 10.22 6.98 2.92
C THR A 85 9.27 7.89 2.15
N MET A 86 7.97 7.61 2.16
CA MET A 86 6.95 8.45 1.54
C MET A 86 6.96 9.87 2.15
N ALA A 87 7.07 9.99 3.47
CA ALA A 87 7.16 11.26 4.15
C ALA A 87 8.43 12.03 3.79
N TYR A 88 9.58 11.33 3.66
CA TYR A 88 10.84 11.92 3.22
C TYR A 88 10.77 12.47 1.79
N LEU A 89 10.03 11.79 0.90
CA LEU A 89 9.77 12.25 -0.47
C LEU A 89 8.71 13.37 -0.55
N GLY A 90 8.08 13.74 0.57
CA GLY A 90 7.07 14.81 0.64
C GLY A 90 5.68 14.38 0.18
N MET A 91 5.42 13.07 0.10
CA MET A 91 4.11 12.53 -0.26
C MET A 91 3.11 12.75 0.88
N SER A 92 1.91 13.25 0.55
CA SER A 92 0.83 13.48 1.51
C SER A 92 -0.42 12.71 1.08
N LEU A 93 -0.27 11.39 0.93
CA LEU A 93 -1.35 10.49 0.54
C LEU A 93 -1.98 9.83 1.78
N PRO A 94 -3.31 9.67 1.84
CA PRO A 94 -3.97 8.79 2.80
C PRO A 94 -3.42 7.38 2.70
N THR A 95 -3.00 6.81 3.84
CA THR A 95 -2.38 5.49 3.91
C THR A 95 -3.16 4.52 4.78
N PHE A 96 -3.30 3.28 4.33
CA PHE A 96 -4.07 2.22 5.00
C PHE A 96 -3.21 0.96 5.12
N GLY A 97 -3.12 0.37 6.31
CA GLY A 97 -2.30 -0.82 6.57
C GLY A 97 -3.11 -1.97 7.17
N ALA A 98 -2.66 -3.21 6.95
CA ALA A 98 -3.36 -4.41 7.38
C ALA A 98 -3.44 -4.63 8.90
N ASP A 99 -2.39 -4.30 9.67
CA ASP A 99 -2.40 -4.53 11.12
C ASP A 99 -1.22 -3.80 11.83
N GLY A 100 -1.35 -2.50 12.10
CA GLY A 100 -0.45 -1.82 13.05
C GLY A 100 0.43 -0.68 12.55
N ILE A 101 0.26 -0.19 11.32
CA ILE A 101 0.95 1.06 10.87
C ILE A 101 0.51 2.30 11.68
N ALA A 102 -0.58 2.19 12.44
CA ALA A 102 -1.14 3.27 13.25
C ALA A 102 -0.70 3.30 14.73
N ASP A 103 0.18 2.39 15.19
CA ASP A 103 0.68 2.39 16.58
C ASP A 103 2.21 2.32 16.62
N SER A 104 2.85 3.49 16.51
CA SER A 104 4.12 3.85 17.16
C SER A 104 4.30 5.36 17.25
#